data_AF-A0AAD9JYF7-F1
#
_entry.id   AF-A0AAD9JYF7-F1
#
_cell.length_a   1.000
_cell.length_b   1.000
_cell.length_c   1.000
_cell.angle_alpha   90.00
_cell.angle_beta   90.00
_cell.angle_gamma   90.00
#
_symmetry.space_group_name_H-M   'P 1'
#
loop_
_entity.id
_entity.type
_entity.pdbx_description
1 polymer ?
#
loop_
_entity_poly.entity_id
_entity_poly.type
_entity_poly.pdbx_seq_one_letter_code
_entity_poly.pdbx_strand_id
1 'polypeptide(L)'
;MRPLIYSEKKAAAKNIGWEREFQYGDDTCYLAHCYPYTFTDLRDDLDNMLADPERSKVMKRQVLCETRAGNSCFLVTVTNFDSDHTNKKAVIVTARVHPGETNSSWMMKGLLDYVTGSTITAKV
;
A
#
# COMPACT_ATOMS: atom_id res chain seq x y z
N MET A 1 6.47 -12.65 21.43
CA MET A 1 7.38 -11.49 21.58
C MET A 1 7.19 -10.94 22.99
N ARG A 2 8.24 -10.79 23.81
CA ARG A 2 8.13 -10.12 25.11
C ARG A 2 8.35 -8.61 24.89
N PRO A 3 7.42 -7.74 25.28
CA PRO A 3 7.66 -6.31 25.19
C PRO A 3 8.81 -5.92 26.12
N LEU A 4 9.74 -5.12 25.61
CA LEU A 4 10.75 -4.47 26.43
C LEU A 4 10.10 -3.25 27.08
N ILE A 5 10.04 -3.24 28.41
CA ILE A 5 9.49 -2.13 29.20
C ILE A 5 10.64 -1.51 30.00
N TYR A 6 10.86 -0.22 29.80
CA TYR A 6 11.82 0.58 30.56
C TYR A 6 11.06 1.61 31.40
N SER A 7 11.54 1.90 32.60
CA SER A 7 11.15 3.16 33.26
C SER A 7 11.81 4.33 32.53
N GLU A 8 11.22 5.52 32.60
CA GLU A 8 11.78 6.74 31.98
C GLU A 8 13.25 6.94 32.36
N LYS A 9 13.59 6.78 33.65
CA LYS A 9 14.96 6.85 34.15
C LYS A 9 15.89 5.85 33.49
N LYS A 10 15.44 4.61 33.25
CA LYS A 10 16.23 3.57 32.58
C LYS A 10 16.35 3.80 31.08
N ALA A 11 15.31 4.35 30.45
CA ALA A 11 15.33 4.72 29.04
C ALA A 11 16.33 5.85 28.80
N ALA A 12 16.25 6.93 29.59
CA ALA A 12 17.18 8.05 29.55
C ALA A 12 18.63 7.61 29.83
N ALA A 13 18.87 6.81 30.88
CA ALA A 13 20.21 6.31 31.20
C ALA A 13 20.83 5.42 30.11
N LYS A 14 20.01 4.84 29.23
CA LYS A 14 20.44 4.00 28.11
C LYS A 14 20.32 4.70 26.75
N ASN A 15 19.96 5.98 26.74
CA ASN A 15 19.67 6.76 25.54
C ASN A 15 18.67 6.06 24.59
N ILE A 16 17.60 5.50 25.15
CA ILE A 16 16.53 4.82 24.42
C ILE A 16 15.37 5.80 24.29
N GLY A 17 15.11 6.29 23.07
CA GLY A 17 14.02 7.21 22.78
C GLY A 17 14.20 7.90 21.44
N TRP A 18 13.27 8.77 21.09
CA TRP A 18 13.38 9.70 19.96
C TRP A 18 13.01 11.09 20.45
N GLU A 19 13.78 12.09 19.99
CA GLU A 19 13.54 13.49 20.26
C GLU A 19 13.50 14.27 18.94
N ARG A 20 12.70 15.34 18.90
CA ARG A 20 12.63 16.24 17.75
C ARG A 20 12.32 17.65 18.20
N GLU A 21 13.15 18.57 17.71
CA GLU A 21 12.93 20.00 17.84
C GLU A 21 12.23 20.53 16.58
N PHE A 22 11.22 21.38 16.78
CA PHE A 22 10.49 22.05 15.70
C PHE A 22 11.01 23.48 15.58
N GLN A 23 11.38 23.86 14.35
CA GLN A 23 12.14 25.10 14.10
C GLN A 23 11.28 26.37 14.21
N TYR A 24 9.97 26.25 14.08
CA TYR A 24 9.06 27.39 13.95
C TYR A 24 7.97 27.33 15.02
N GLY A 25 7.68 28.47 15.64
CA GLY A 25 6.48 28.65 16.47
C GLY A 25 5.23 28.67 15.60
N ASP A 26 4.12 28.21 16.16
CA ASP A 26 2.79 28.16 15.52
C ASP A 26 2.68 27.31 14.23
N ASP A 27 3.65 26.42 13.97
CA ASP A 27 3.60 25.48 12.84
C ASP A 27 2.76 24.24 13.16
N THR A 28 2.17 23.62 12.13
CA THR A 28 1.44 22.36 12.22
C THR A 28 2.30 21.21 11.70
N CYS A 29 2.86 20.43 12.60
CA CYS A 29 3.69 19.27 12.27
C CYS A 29 2.93 17.95 12.41
N TYR A 30 3.05 17.09 11.40
CA TYR A 30 2.54 15.71 11.43
C TYR A 30 3.71 14.73 11.58
N LEU A 31 3.57 13.77 12.50
CA LEU A 31 4.55 12.71 12.72
C LEU A 31 3.92 11.36 12.42
N ALA A 32 4.66 10.50 11.71
CA ALA A 32 4.26 9.13 11.44
C ALA A 32 5.49 8.21 11.49
N HIS A 33 5.30 6.97 11.94
CA HIS A 33 6.37 5.97 11.95
C HIS A 33 6.84 5.59 10.54
N CYS A 34 5.92 5.60 9.57
CA CYS A 34 6.20 5.43 8.15
C CYS A 34 5.28 6.38 7.36
N TYR A 35 5.69 6.79 6.15
CA TYR A 35 4.88 7.68 5.33
C TYR A 35 3.49 7.07 5.09
N PRO A 36 2.40 7.77 5.44
CA PRO A 36 1.08 7.18 5.44
C PRO A 36 0.65 6.80 4.02
N TYR A 37 -0.24 5.82 3.95
CA TYR A 37 -1.01 5.48 2.76
C TYR A 37 -2.43 5.20 3.23
N THR A 38 -3.36 6.09 2.93
CA THR A 38 -4.72 6.07 3.45
C THR A 38 -5.61 5.17 2.60
N PHE A 39 -6.81 4.87 3.10
CA PHE A 39 -7.82 4.17 2.30
C PHE A 39 -8.35 5.04 1.16
N THR A 40 -8.33 6.37 1.30
CA THR A 40 -8.66 7.28 0.21
C THR A 40 -7.61 7.20 -0.88
N ASP A 41 -6.31 7.25 -0.53
CA ASP A 41 -5.22 7.08 -1.50
C ASP A 41 -5.36 5.75 -2.28
N LEU A 42 -5.71 4.65 -1.58
CA LEU A 42 -5.98 3.36 -2.22
C LEU A 42 -7.08 3.44 -3.28
N ARG A 43 -8.21 4.07 -2.95
CA ARG A 43 -9.35 4.18 -3.86
C ARG A 43 -9.00 5.06 -5.05
N ASP A 44 -8.44 6.24 -4.77
CA ASP A 44 -8.10 7.23 -5.79
C ASP A 44 -7.04 6.67 -6.75
N ASP A 45 -6.02 5.98 -6.25
CA ASP A 45 -5.02 5.32 -7.10
C ASP A 45 -5.67 4.28 -8.02
N LEU A 46 -6.54 3.41 -7.49
CA LEU A 46 -7.22 2.40 -8.30
C LEU A 46 -8.20 3.02 -9.30
N ASP A 47 -8.93 4.06 -8.91
CA ASP A 47 -9.86 4.78 -9.77
C ASP A 47 -9.11 5.48 -10.92
N ASN A 48 -7.99 6.14 -10.61
CA ASN A 48 -7.13 6.76 -11.62
C ASN A 48 -6.56 5.74 -12.60
N MET A 49 -6.12 4.56 -12.13
CA MET A 49 -5.65 3.48 -13.01
C MET A 49 -6.76 2.92 -13.91
N LEU A 50 -7.99 2.81 -13.40
CA LEU A 50 -9.13 2.32 -14.17
C LEU A 50 -9.71 3.38 -15.13
N ALA A 51 -9.47 4.67 -14.87
CA ALA A 51 -9.82 5.75 -15.78
C ALA A 51 -8.92 5.78 -17.03
N ASP A 52 -7.73 5.18 -16.98
CA ASP A 52 -6.84 5.02 -18.13
C ASP A 52 -7.39 3.95 -19.11
N PRO A 53 -7.67 4.30 -20.38
CA PRO A 53 -8.24 3.37 -21.37
C PRO A 53 -7.35 2.17 -21.71
N GLU A 54 -6.03 2.28 -21.58
CA GLU A 54 -5.12 1.17 -21.86
C GLU A 54 -5.01 0.24 -20.65
N ARG A 55 -4.94 0.80 -19.44
CA ARG A 55 -4.88 0.00 -18.21
C ARG A 55 -6.18 -0.75 -17.95
N SER A 56 -7.33 -0.11 -18.16
CA SER A 56 -8.65 -0.72 -17.95
C SER A 56 -8.94 -1.92 -18.86
N LYS A 57 -8.27 -2.05 -20.01
CA LYS A 57 -8.34 -3.25 -20.86
C LYS A 57 -7.74 -4.48 -20.21
N VAL A 58 -6.72 -4.29 -19.35
CA VAL A 58 -5.94 -5.38 -18.76
C VAL A 58 -6.09 -5.47 -17.24
N MET A 59 -6.78 -4.54 -16.61
CA MET A 59 -6.98 -4.48 -15.17
C MET A 59 -8.47 -4.40 -14.83
N LYS A 60 -8.92 -5.26 -13.91
CA LYS A 60 -10.26 -5.18 -13.31
C LYS A 60 -10.16 -5.11 -11.79
N ARG A 61 -11.04 -4.31 -11.18
CA ARG A 61 -11.23 -4.23 -9.73
C ARG A 61 -12.56 -4.87 -9.35
N GLN A 62 -12.54 -5.71 -8.34
CA GLN A 62 -13.72 -6.30 -7.71
C GLN A 62 -13.64 -6.12 -6.20
N VAL A 63 -14.78 -6.18 -5.53
CA VAL A 63 -14.82 -6.31 -4.07
C VAL A 63 -14.69 -7.79 -3.74
N LEU A 64 -13.59 -8.18 -3.10
CA LEU A 64 -13.37 -9.55 -2.64
C LEU A 64 -14.27 -9.88 -1.45
N CYS A 65 -14.27 -8.97 -0.48
CA CYS A 65 -15.05 -9.06 0.75
C CYS A 65 -15.10 -7.67 1.41
N GLU A 66 -15.77 -7.59 2.56
CA GLU A 66 -15.76 -6.42 3.42
C GLU A 66 -14.95 -6.70 4.68
N THR A 67 -14.22 -5.69 5.15
CA THR A 67 -13.57 -5.73 6.46
C THR A 67 -14.62 -5.66 7.57
N ARG A 68 -14.22 -5.96 8.82
CA ARG A 68 -15.12 -5.83 9.98
C ARG A 68 -15.66 -4.42 10.20
N ALA A 69 -15.01 -3.40 9.65
CA ALA A 69 -15.44 -2.01 9.73
C ALA A 69 -16.31 -1.57 8.53
N GLY A 70 -16.68 -2.49 7.64
CA GLY A 70 -17.49 -2.20 6.44
C GLY A 70 -16.73 -1.62 5.26
N ASN A 71 -15.40 -1.50 5.34
CA ASN A 71 -14.60 -1.06 4.20
C ASN A 71 -14.46 -2.20 3.18
N SER A 72 -14.59 -1.89 1.89
CA SER A 72 -14.33 -2.85 0.81
C SER A 72 -12.87 -3.29 0.79
N CYS A 73 -12.65 -4.60 0.73
CA CYS A 73 -11.36 -5.21 0.44
C CYS A 73 -11.32 -5.50 -1.06
N PHE A 74 -10.49 -4.78 -1.80
CA PHE A 74 -10.44 -4.90 -3.26
C PHE A 74 -9.56 -6.07 -3.71
N LEU A 75 -10.05 -6.83 -4.68
CA LEU A 75 -9.25 -7.72 -5.53
C LEU A 75 -8.99 -7.00 -6.85
N VAL A 76 -7.71 -6.87 -7.20
CA VAL A 76 -7.28 -6.38 -8.49
C VAL A 76 -6.75 -7.55 -9.31
N THR A 77 -7.33 -7.76 -10.48
CA THR A 77 -6.87 -8.78 -11.43
C THR A 77 -6.27 -8.09 -12.64
N VAL A 78 -5.02 -8.43 -12.95
CA VAL A 78 -4.32 -7.94 -14.14
C VAL A 78 -4.07 -9.11 -15.09
N THR A 79 -4.65 -9.08 -16.28
CA THR A 79 -4.50 -10.10 -17.32
C THR A 79 -5.01 -9.58 -18.68
N ASN A 80 -4.65 -10.25 -19.77
CA ASN A 80 -5.31 -10.02 -21.06
C ASN A 80 -6.65 -10.79 -21.09
N PHE A 81 -7.75 -10.13 -20.74
CA PHE A 81 -9.07 -10.79 -20.59
C PHE A 81 -9.62 -11.45 -21.86
N ASP A 82 -9.07 -11.13 -23.03
CA ASP A 82 -9.51 -11.68 -24.32
C ASP A 82 -8.76 -12.99 -24.71
N SER A 83 -7.84 -13.47 -23.85
CA SER A 83 -7.03 -14.66 -24.09
C SER A 83 -7.50 -15.88 -23.29
N ASP A 84 -7.23 -17.10 -23.78
CA ASP A 84 -7.47 -18.32 -22.99
C ASP A 84 -6.57 -18.32 -21.73
N HIS A 85 -7.20 -18.64 -20.60
CA HIS A 85 -6.57 -18.63 -19.28
C HIS A 85 -6.29 -20.02 -18.73
N THR A 86 -6.73 -21.09 -19.40
CA THR A 86 -6.71 -22.46 -18.88
C THR A 86 -5.32 -22.94 -18.44
N ASN A 87 -4.27 -22.54 -19.16
CA ASN A 87 -2.88 -22.91 -18.85
C ASN A 87 -2.04 -21.74 -18.29
N LYS A 88 -2.67 -20.60 -17.99
CA LYS A 88 -1.95 -19.42 -17.51
C LYS A 88 -1.60 -19.58 -16.03
N LYS A 89 -0.33 -19.38 -15.69
CA LYS A 89 0.12 -19.38 -14.29
C LYS A 89 -0.49 -18.19 -13.55
N ALA A 90 -1.08 -18.45 -12.39
CA ALA A 90 -1.56 -17.41 -11.49
C ALA A 90 -0.45 -17.01 -10.51
N VAL A 91 -0.26 -15.71 -10.33
CA VAL A 91 0.60 -15.14 -9.28
C VAL A 91 -0.29 -14.31 -8.36
N ILE A 92 -0.26 -14.62 -7.06
CA ILE A 92 -1.02 -13.90 -6.05
C ILE A 92 -0.03 -13.07 -5.24
N VAL A 93 -0.26 -11.76 -5.20
CA VAL A 93 0.52 -10.83 -4.38
C VAL A 93 -0.42 -10.19 -3.37
N THR A 94 -0.03 -10.19 -2.10
CA THR A 94 -0.74 -9.50 -1.03
C THR A 94 0.20 -8.50 -0.38
N ALA A 95 -0.34 -7.42 0.17
CA ALA A 95 0.44 -6.37 0.81
C ALA A 95 -0.24 -5.89 2.08
N ARG A 96 0.57 -5.40 3.02
CA ARG A 96 0.13 -4.70 4.25
C ARG A 96 -0.87 -5.51 5.10
N VAL A 97 -0.51 -6.76 5.38
CA VAL A 97 -1.23 -7.59 6.36
C VAL A 97 -1.14 -6.96 7.76
N HIS A 98 0.00 -6.35 8.08
CA HIS A 98 0.14 -5.50 9.25
C HIS A 98 -0.23 -4.05 8.90
N PRO A 99 -1.20 -3.43 9.59
CA PRO A 99 -1.72 -2.11 9.20
C PRO A 99 -0.68 -0.97 9.29
N GLY A 100 0.33 -1.11 10.17
CA GLY A 100 1.41 -0.14 10.37
C GLY A 100 2.52 -0.16 9.32
N GLU A 101 2.54 -1.15 8.42
CA GLU A 101 3.54 -1.30 7.34
C GLU A 101 3.06 -0.60 6.06
N THR A 102 2.85 0.72 6.12
CA THR A 102 2.27 1.52 5.02
C THR A 102 3.12 1.49 3.75
N ASN A 103 4.45 1.33 3.88
CA ASN A 103 5.37 1.17 2.75
C ASN A 103 4.97 0.04 1.80
N SER A 104 4.34 -1.03 2.29
CA SER A 104 3.86 -2.12 1.42
C SER A 104 2.77 -1.68 0.45
N SER A 105 1.91 -0.72 0.83
CA SER A 105 0.91 -0.15 -0.08
C SER A 105 1.56 0.66 -1.21
N TRP A 106 2.57 1.47 -0.89
CA TRP A 106 3.36 2.18 -1.90
C TRP A 106 4.06 1.23 -2.88
N MET A 107 4.60 0.12 -2.37
CA MET A 107 5.21 -0.92 -3.21
C MET A 107 4.19 -1.59 -4.13
N MET A 108 2.99 -1.90 -3.63
CA MET A 108 1.90 -2.46 -4.43
C MET A 108 1.44 -1.49 -5.52
N LYS A 109 1.33 -0.19 -5.20
CA LYS A 109 1.04 0.85 -6.19
C LYS A 109 2.09 0.85 -7.32
N GLY A 110 3.37 0.85 -6.97
CA GLY A 110 4.46 0.80 -7.95
C GLY A 110 4.45 -0.47 -8.80
N LEU A 111 4.15 -1.63 -8.19
CA LEU A 111 3.97 -2.89 -8.91
C LEU A 111 2.84 -2.78 -9.94
N LEU A 112 1.66 -2.30 -9.52
CA LEU A 112 0.50 -2.11 -10.41
C LEU A 112 0.81 -1.13 -11.54
N ASP A 113 1.44 0.01 -11.21
CA ASP A 113 1.89 0.99 -12.20
C ASP A 113 2.82 0.38 -13.25
N TYR A 114 3.72 -0.50 -12.81
CA TYR A 114 4.65 -1.17 -13.71
C TYR A 114 3.98 -2.23 -14.58
N VAL A 115 3.22 -3.17 -13.99
CA VAL A 115 2.63 -4.30 -14.74
C VAL A 115 1.46 -3.90 -15.63
N THR A 116 0.83 -2.75 -15.36
CA THR A 116 -0.21 -2.16 -16.22
C THR A 116 0.34 -1.09 -17.16
N GLY A 117 1.63 -0.77 -17.07
CA GLY A 117 2.27 0.28 -17.85
C GLY A 117 2.55 -0.09 -19.31
N SER A 118 3.10 0.88 -20.04
CA SER A 118 3.45 0.72 -21.46
C SER A 118 4.85 0.17 -21.71
N THR A 119 5.63 -0.11 -20.66
CA THR A 119 7.01 -0.57 -20.76
C THR A 119 7.09 -1.93 -21.44
N ILE A 120 8.08 -2.10 -22.32
CA ILE A 120 8.25 -3.32 -23.12
C ILE A 120 8.41 -4.53 -22.19
N THR A 121 9.25 -4.42 -21.16
CA THR A 121 9.52 -5.50 -20.21
C THR A 121 8.27 -5.94 -19.42
N ALA A 122 7.27 -5.06 -19.24
CA ALA A 122 6.01 -5.44 -18.61
C ALA A 122 5.04 -6.16 -19.57
N LYS A 123 5.26 -6.05 -20.88
CA LYS A 123 4.40 -6.61 -21.94
C LYS A 123 4.93 -7.91 -22.56
N VAL A 124 6.14 -8.34 -22.18
CA VAL A 124 6.79 -9.57 -22.67
C VAL A 124 6.39 -10.78 -21.83
#